data_AF-A0A925KH44-F1
#
_entry.id   AF-A0A925KH44-F1
#
_cell.length_a   1.000
_cell.length_b   1.000
_cell.length_c   1.000
_cell.angle_alpha   90.00
_cell.angle_beta   90.00
_cell.angle_gamma   90.00
#
_symmetry.space_group_name_H-M   'P 1'
#
loop_
_entity.id
_entity.type
_entity.pdbx_description
1 polymer ?
#
loop_
_entity_poly.entity_id
_entity_poly.type
_entity_poly.pdbx_seq_one_letter_code
_entity_poly.pdbx_strand_id
1 'polypeptide(L)'
;MDQPVGATSFGLLLRRWRRHRAFSQMALALDAEVSARHLSWLESGKAQPSRAMTLRLAQRLDLPLRERNALLIAAGYAPMYTERPLTDPALGPAREALQRLLDAHEPWPALAVDRHWNLQAANRMVPLLMASAAPALLAPPLNVLRVSLHPQGLAPMIANLPAWREHVFSRLTRQLAATADPVLTALLAELRALPLPAHVAPVDTTDGTPAD
;
A
#
# COMPACT_ATOMS: atom_id res chain seq x y z
N MET A 1 14.20 33.43 -3.83
CA MET A 1 15.44 32.71 -3.48
C MET A 1 15.13 32.03 -2.16
N ASP A 2 14.85 30.74 -2.05
CA ASP A 2 15.19 29.58 -2.87
C ASP A 2 14.09 28.53 -2.58
N GLN A 3 13.35 28.04 -3.57
CA GLN A 3 12.37 26.96 -3.37
C GLN A 3 13.09 25.65 -3.71
N PRO A 4 13.30 24.72 -2.76
CA PRO A 4 13.99 23.48 -3.05
C PRO A 4 13.18 22.65 -4.04
N VAL A 5 13.76 22.43 -5.22
CA VAL A 5 13.26 21.52 -6.25
C VAL A 5 13.32 20.10 -5.68
N GLY A 6 12.16 19.56 -5.28
CA GLY A 6 12.04 18.15 -4.86
C GLY A 6 10.93 17.84 -3.86
N ALA A 7 10.44 18.82 -3.07
CA ALA A 7 9.34 18.58 -2.14
C ALA A 7 7.99 18.72 -2.85
N THR A 8 7.14 17.69 -2.79
CA THR A 8 5.75 17.80 -3.27
C THR A 8 5.05 18.89 -2.46
N SER A 9 4.62 19.97 -3.11
CA SER A 9 3.96 21.08 -2.41
C SER A 9 2.63 20.64 -1.79
N PHE A 10 2.25 21.27 -0.67
CA PHE A 10 0.97 20.99 0.00
C PHE A 10 -0.22 21.02 -0.96
N GLY A 11 -0.31 22.05 -1.81
CA GLY A 11 -1.41 22.23 -2.75
C GLY A 11 -1.52 21.09 -3.77
N LEU A 12 -0.38 20.60 -4.29
CA LEU A 12 -0.35 19.47 -5.21
C LEU A 12 -0.76 18.17 -4.51
N LEU A 13 -0.26 17.93 -3.29
CA LEU A 13 -0.58 16.75 -2.50
C LEU A 13 -2.07 16.73 -2.10
N LEU A 14 -2.61 17.86 -1.66
CA LEU A 14 -4.03 18.03 -1.35
C LEU A 14 -4.90 17.76 -2.57
N ARG A 15 -4.57 18.36 -3.73
CA ARG A 15 -5.30 18.16 -4.98
C ARG A 15 -5.28 16.70 -5.43
N ARG A 16 -4.14 16.02 -5.30
CA ARG A 16 -3.99 14.59 -5.60
C ARG A 16 -4.93 13.77 -4.73
N TRP A 17 -4.89 13.97 -3.42
CA TRP A 17 -5.74 13.25 -2.47
C TRP A 17 -7.23 13.51 -2.67
N ARG A 18 -7.61 14.77 -2.91
CA ARG A 18 -8.98 15.15 -3.22
C ARG A 18 -9.50 14.41 -4.45
N ARG A 19 -8.73 14.38 -5.53
CA ARG A 19 -9.08 13.66 -6.77
C ARG A 19 -9.16 12.16 -6.55
N HIS A 20 -8.21 11.60 -5.79
CA HIS A 20 -8.18 10.17 -5.43
C HIS A 20 -9.44 9.76 -4.65
N ARG A 21 -9.93 10.63 -3.76
CA ARG A 21 -11.19 10.45 -3.03
C ARG A 21 -12.43 10.93 -3.79
N ALA A 22 -12.29 11.26 -5.08
CA ALA A 22 -13.35 11.75 -5.96
C ALA A 22 -14.12 13.00 -5.45
N PHE A 23 -13.52 13.82 -4.59
CA PHE A 23 -14.12 15.07 -4.15
C PHE A 23 -13.93 16.18 -5.20
N SER A 24 -14.97 16.97 -5.44
CA SER A 24 -14.82 18.27 -6.11
C SER A 24 -14.25 19.30 -5.13
N GLN A 25 -13.68 20.42 -5.61
CA GLN A 25 -13.24 21.50 -4.72
C GLN A 25 -14.41 22.02 -3.87
N MET A 26 -15.58 22.21 -4.48
CA MET A 26 -16.77 22.66 -3.76
C MET A 26 -17.19 21.64 -2.68
N ALA A 27 -17.22 20.35 -3.01
CA ALA A 27 -17.63 19.31 -2.08
C ALA A 27 -16.71 19.24 -0.85
N LEU A 28 -15.39 19.25 -1.05
CA LEU A 28 -14.43 19.24 0.07
C LEU A 28 -14.52 20.54 0.88
N ALA A 29 -14.72 21.68 0.22
CA ALA A 29 -14.85 22.96 0.89
C ALA A 29 -16.09 22.99 1.81
N LEU A 30 -17.22 22.49 1.33
CA LEU A 30 -18.45 22.37 2.13
C LEU A 30 -18.26 21.44 3.33
N ASP A 31 -17.72 20.24 3.11
CA ASP A 31 -17.51 19.25 4.19
C ASP A 31 -16.47 19.74 5.23
N ALA A 32 -15.47 20.50 4.79
CA ALA A 32 -14.48 21.13 5.68
C ALA A 32 -14.95 22.48 6.26
N GLU A 33 -16.14 22.96 5.93
CA GLU A 33 -16.67 24.27 6.35
C GLU A 33 -15.73 25.45 6.01
N VAL A 34 -15.17 25.44 4.79
CA VAL A 34 -14.32 26.51 4.25
C VAL A 34 -14.86 27.02 2.92
N SER A 35 -14.43 28.22 2.51
CA SER A 35 -14.81 28.71 1.18
C SER A 35 -14.11 27.92 0.08
N ALA A 36 -14.83 27.61 -1.01
CA ALA A 36 -14.24 26.99 -2.20
C ALA A 36 -13.10 27.84 -2.81
N ARG A 37 -13.20 29.16 -2.69
CA ARG A 37 -12.13 30.11 -3.07
C ARG A 37 -10.85 29.87 -2.25
N HIS A 38 -10.98 29.73 -0.93
CA HIS A 38 -9.83 29.45 -0.07
C HIS A 38 -9.23 28.07 -0.37
N LEU A 39 -10.05 27.03 -0.56
CA LEU A 39 -9.56 25.72 -0.95
C LEU A 39 -8.80 25.76 -2.30
N SER A 40 -9.30 26.51 -3.28
CA SER A 40 -8.61 26.71 -4.57
C SER A 40 -7.26 27.43 -4.40
N TRP A 41 -7.17 28.41 -3.49
CA TRP A 41 -5.90 29.07 -3.17
C TRP A 41 -4.91 28.13 -2.48
N LEU A 42 -5.37 27.26 -1.58
CA LEU A 42 -4.53 26.23 -0.97
C LEU A 42 -3.99 25.26 -2.04
N GLU A 43 -4.83 24.77 -2.95
CA GLU A 43 -4.40 23.85 -4.03
C GLU A 43 -3.43 24.50 -5.03
N SER A 44 -3.53 25.82 -5.23
CA SER A 44 -2.65 26.58 -6.13
C SER A 44 -1.42 27.18 -5.44
N GLY A 45 -1.27 26.98 -4.13
CA GLY A 45 -0.16 27.54 -3.34
C GLY A 45 -0.24 29.05 -3.11
N LYS A 46 -1.38 29.69 -3.41
CA LYS A 46 -1.61 31.13 -3.18
C LYS A 46 -1.87 31.47 -1.71
N ALA A 47 -2.15 30.47 -0.88
CA ALA A 47 -2.33 30.60 0.56
C ALA A 47 -1.60 29.46 1.28
N GLN A 48 -1.09 29.75 2.48
CA GLN A 48 -0.54 28.74 3.39
C GLN A 48 -1.64 28.25 4.35
N PRO A 49 -1.86 26.93 4.48
CA PRO A 49 -2.81 26.42 5.46
C PRO A 49 -2.24 26.59 6.88
N SER A 50 -3.11 26.78 7.86
CA SER A 50 -2.72 26.57 9.26
C SER A 50 -2.60 25.08 9.57
N ARG A 51 -1.89 24.71 10.64
CA ARG A 51 -1.82 23.32 11.12
C ARG A 51 -3.21 22.70 11.33
N ALA A 52 -4.13 23.47 11.92
CA ALA A 52 -5.51 23.05 12.15
C ALA A 52 -6.26 22.84 10.83
N MET A 53 -6.06 23.71 9.83
CA MET A 53 -6.65 23.56 8.50
C MET A 53 -6.13 22.29 7.80
N THR A 54 -4.81 22.03 7.87
CA THR A 54 -4.21 20.82 7.30
C THR A 54 -4.82 19.55 7.89
N LEU A 55 -4.93 19.48 9.21
CA LEU A 55 -5.52 18.32 9.88
C LEU A 55 -7.02 18.17 9.58
N ARG A 56 -7.77 19.28 9.51
CA ARG A 56 -9.18 19.28 9.14
C ARG A 56 -9.38 18.70 7.75
N LEU A 57 -8.66 19.21 6.74
CA LEU A 57 -8.75 18.71 5.36
C LEU A 57 -8.33 17.24 5.26
N ALA A 58 -7.26 16.85 5.96
CA ALA A 58 -6.81 15.47 5.98
C ALA A 58 -7.82 14.51 6.64
N GLN A 59 -8.56 14.98 7.65
CA GLN A 59 -9.65 14.22 8.27
C GLN A 59 -10.84 14.06 7.33
N ARG A 60 -11.23 15.12 6.60
CA ARG A 60 -12.35 15.09 5.64
C ARG A 60 -12.08 14.20 4.44
N LEU A 61 -10.83 14.15 4.01
CA LEU A 61 -10.36 13.20 3.00
C LEU A 61 -10.09 11.80 3.57
N ASP A 62 -10.33 11.59 4.87
CA ASP A 62 -10.14 10.32 5.59
C ASP A 62 -8.75 9.71 5.32
N LEU A 63 -7.73 10.56 5.40
CA LEU A 63 -6.36 10.16 5.10
C LEU A 63 -5.79 9.27 6.20
N PRO A 64 -5.05 8.20 5.84
CA PRO A 64 -4.24 7.44 6.79
C PRO A 64 -3.26 8.34 7.54
N LEU A 65 -2.92 8.01 8.79
CA LEU A 65 -2.07 8.84 9.67
C LEU A 65 -0.75 9.28 9.01
N ARG A 66 -0.13 8.39 8.24
CA ARG A 66 1.12 8.66 7.51
C ARG A 66 0.95 9.75 6.45
N GLU A 67 -0.18 9.74 5.76
CA GLU A 67 -0.53 10.73 4.73
C GLU A 67 -0.92 12.07 5.35
N ARG A 68 -1.46 12.05 6.58
CA ARG A 68 -1.62 13.28 7.37
C ARG A 68 -0.27 13.89 7.72
N ASN A 69 0.72 13.08 8.11
CA ASN A 69 2.09 13.56 8.32
C ASN A 69 2.69 14.11 7.03
N ALA A 70 2.49 13.44 5.88
CA ALA A 70 2.97 13.92 4.60
C ALA A 70 2.40 15.31 4.26
N LEU A 71 1.09 15.54 4.50
CA LEU A 71 0.49 16.87 4.35
C LEU A 71 1.02 17.90 5.35
N LEU A 72 1.25 17.53 6.61
CA LEU A 72 1.84 18.42 7.61
C LEU A 72 3.24 18.87 7.19
N ILE A 73 4.08 17.92 6.79
CA ILE A 73 5.44 18.19 6.31
C ILE A 73 5.41 19.08 5.07
N ALA A 74 4.54 18.78 4.10
CA ALA A 74 4.39 19.58 2.89
C ALA A 74 3.86 21.01 3.14
N ALA A 75 3.19 21.24 4.28
CA ALA A 75 2.75 22.54 4.77
C ALA A 75 3.79 23.25 5.67
N GLY A 76 4.98 22.65 5.89
CA GLY A 76 6.03 23.22 6.72
C GLY A 76 5.90 22.95 8.22
N TYR A 77 5.10 21.94 8.62
CA TYR A 77 4.90 21.55 10.01
C TYR A 77 5.57 20.21 10.34
N ALA A 78 5.91 20.02 11.62
CA ALA A 78 6.40 18.73 12.09
C ALA A 78 5.31 17.64 12.00
N PRO A 79 5.68 16.38 11.71
CA PRO A 79 4.75 15.25 11.73
C PRO A 79 4.13 15.10 13.13
N MET A 80 2.86 14.71 13.18
CA MET A 80 2.11 14.57 14.43
C MET A 80 2.07 13.11 14.91
N TYR A 81 2.11 12.16 13.99
CA TYR A 81 1.95 10.74 14.30
C TYR A 81 3.30 10.04 14.13
N THR A 82 3.83 9.42 15.18
CA THR A 82 5.13 8.74 15.11
C THR A 82 5.02 7.43 14.31
N GLU A 83 5.96 7.20 13.40
CA GLU A 83 6.15 5.91 12.74
C GLU A 83 7.39 5.23 13.32
N ARG A 84 7.26 3.97 13.76
CA ARG A 84 8.38 3.16 14.27
C ARG A 84 8.53 1.90 13.41
N PRO A 85 9.73 1.57 12.93
CA PRO A 85 9.95 0.28 12.27
C PRO A 85 9.78 -0.84 13.29
N LEU A 86 9.40 -2.05 12.85
CA LEU A 86 9.25 -3.21 13.75
C LEU A 86 10.58 -3.58 14.44
N THR A 87 11.71 -3.15 13.88
CA THR A 87 13.05 -3.32 14.44
C THR A 87 13.39 -2.30 15.53
N ASP A 88 12.53 -1.32 15.80
CA ASP A 88 12.72 -0.34 16.89
C ASP A 88 12.85 -1.08 18.24
N PRO A 89 13.91 -0.83 19.02
CA PRO A 89 14.10 -1.47 20.33
C PRO A 89 12.89 -1.32 21.27
N ALA A 90 12.16 -0.20 21.18
CA ALA A 90 10.97 0.04 21.99
C ALA A 90 9.80 -0.91 21.65
N LEU A 91 9.82 -1.56 20.47
CA LEU A 91 8.86 -2.57 20.05
C LEU A 91 9.31 -4.01 20.37
N GLY A 92 10.42 -4.20 21.09
CA GLY A 92 10.95 -5.51 21.47
C GLY A 92 9.89 -6.48 22.02
N PRO A 93 9.13 -6.11 23.09
CA PRO A 93 8.09 -6.98 23.64
C PRO A 93 6.97 -7.31 22.65
N ALA A 94 6.58 -6.35 21.81
CA ALA A 94 5.57 -6.58 20.78
C ALA A 94 6.06 -7.53 19.68
N ARG A 95 7.34 -7.42 19.29
CA ARG A 95 7.98 -8.31 18.32
C ARG A 95 8.10 -9.74 18.85
N GLU A 96 8.44 -9.92 20.13
CA GLU A 96 8.46 -11.24 20.77
C GLU A 96 7.06 -11.87 20.86
N ALA A 97 6.04 -11.06 21.19
CA ALA A 97 4.65 -11.52 21.18
C ALA A 97 4.20 -11.93 19.77
N LEU A 98 4.56 -11.13 18.74
CA LEU A 98 4.29 -11.47 17.34
C LEU A 98 4.98 -12.78 16.94
N GLN A 99 6.25 -12.98 17.30
CA GLN A 99 6.97 -14.21 16.98
C GLN A 99 6.30 -15.44 17.61
N ARG A 100 5.91 -15.36 18.90
CA ARG A 100 5.17 -16.46 19.55
C ARG A 100 3.86 -16.80 18.86
N LEU A 101 3.14 -15.80 18.35
CA LEU A 101 1.91 -16.02 17.58
C LEU A 101 2.20 -16.74 16.26
N LEU A 102 3.28 -16.37 15.55
CA LEU A 102 3.67 -17.04 14.30
C LEU A 102 4.10 -18.49 14.55
N ASP A 103 4.88 -18.74 15.60
CA ASP A 103 5.36 -20.08 15.97
C ASP A 103 4.20 -20.98 16.41
N ALA A 104 3.15 -20.42 17.03
CA ALA A 104 1.95 -21.17 17.43
C ALA A 104 1.15 -21.73 16.25
N HIS A 105 1.38 -21.26 15.01
CA HIS A 105 0.74 -21.79 13.81
C HIS A 105 1.43 -23.04 13.26
N GLU A 106 2.58 -23.43 13.78
CA GLU A 106 3.28 -24.64 13.32
C GLU A 106 2.39 -25.90 13.45
N PRO A 107 2.42 -26.81 12.46
CA PRO A 107 3.36 -26.90 11.32
C PRO A 107 2.98 -26.07 10.09
N TRP A 108 2.01 -25.16 10.17
CA TRP A 108 1.59 -24.33 9.04
C TRP A 108 2.49 -23.10 8.87
N PRO A 109 2.88 -22.71 7.64
CA PRO A 109 3.60 -21.47 7.39
C PRO A 109 2.83 -20.24 7.85
N ALA A 110 3.47 -19.39 8.66
CA ALA A 110 2.92 -18.11 9.11
C ALA A 110 3.96 -17.01 8.97
N LEU A 111 3.54 -15.85 8.46
CA LEU A 111 4.39 -14.70 8.22
C LEU A 111 3.71 -13.38 8.59
N ALA A 112 4.52 -12.38 8.88
CA ALA A 112 4.12 -10.99 9.06
C ALA A 112 4.78 -10.14 7.98
N VAL A 113 4.00 -9.23 7.38
CA VAL A 113 4.49 -8.30 6.34
C VAL A 113 4.21 -6.86 6.74
N ASP A 114 4.98 -5.94 6.18
CA ASP A 114 4.70 -4.51 6.24
C ASP A 114 3.60 -4.10 5.24
N ARG A 115 3.29 -2.81 5.19
CA ARG A 115 2.31 -2.26 4.25
C ARG A 115 2.69 -2.45 2.79
N HIS A 116 3.96 -2.67 2.48
CA HIS A 116 4.48 -2.87 1.14
C HIS A 116 4.65 -4.35 0.80
N TRP A 117 4.14 -5.24 1.64
CA TRP A 117 4.25 -6.69 1.49
C TRP A 117 5.68 -7.22 1.61
N ASN A 118 6.58 -6.47 2.25
CA ASN A 118 7.90 -6.96 2.59
C ASN A 118 7.83 -7.79 3.88
N LEU A 119 8.47 -8.94 3.86
CA LEU A 119 8.52 -9.85 5.01
C LEU A 119 9.22 -9.18 6.20
N GLN A 120 8.56 -9.22 7.36
CA GLN A 120 9.06 -8.66 8.63
C GLN A 120 9.42 -9.75 9.64
N ALA A 121 8.63 -10.82 9.70
CA ALA A 121 8.86 -11.97 10.55
C ALA A 121 8.16 -13.20 9.95
N ALA A 122 8.63 -14.39 10.31
CA ALA A 122 8.05 -15.65 9.89
C ALA A 122 8.35 -16.74 10.93
N ASN A 123 7.53 -17.79 10.95
CA ASN A 123 7.90 -19.02 11.62
C ASN A 123 8.86 -19.87 10.77
N ARG A 124 9.39 -20.95 11.34
CA ARG A 124 10.40 -21.79 10.68
C ARG A 124 9.89 -22.54 9.44
N MET A 125 8.58 -22.56 9.21
CA MET A 125 7.97 -23.27 8.10
C MET A 125 7.98 -22.46 6.80
N VAL A 126 8.07 -21.12 6.87
CA VAL A 126 8.07 -20.26 5.67
C VAL A 126 9.31 -20.43 4.80
N PRO A 127 10.56 -20.50 5.34
CA PRO A 127 11.72 -20.80 4.50
C PRO A 127 11.62 -22.15 3.79
N LEU A 128 11.00 -23.15 4.41
CA LEU A 128 10.78 -24.47 3.81
C LEU A 128 9.77 -24.39 2.65
N LEU A 129 8.69 -23.62 2.82
CA LEU A 129 7.74 -23.33 1.75
C LEU A 129 8.41 -22.61 0.56
N MET A 130 9.36 -21.71 0.84
CA MET A 130 10.06 -20.90 -0.16
C MET A 130 11.31 -21.56 -0.74
N ALA A 131 11.63 -22.80 -0.38
CA ALA A 131 12.90 -23.45 -0.70
C ALA A 131 13.15 -23.63 -2.21
N SER A 132 12.10 -23.68 -3.03
CA SER A 132 12.18 -23.82 -4.49
C SER A 132 12.33 -22.48 -5.23
N ALA A 133 12.17 -21.34 -4.54
CA ALA A 133 12.26 -20.04 -5.16
C ALA A 133 13.72 -19.65 -5.47
N ALA A 134 13.92 -18.94 -6.58
CA ALA A 134 15.24 -18.45 -6.97
C ALA A 134 15.86 -17.57 -5.87
N PRO A 135 17.15 -17.72 -5.53
CA PRO A 135 17.81 -16.96 -4.46
C PRO A 135 17.69 -15.45 -4.59
N ALA A 136 17.66 -14.92 -5.82
CA ALA A 136 17.50 -13.50 -6.10
C ALA A 136 16.16 -12.93 -5.58
N LEU A 137 15.10 -13.75 -5.51
CA LEU A 137 13.79 -13.35 -4.99
C LEU A 137 13.72 -13.38 -3.46
N LEU A 138 14.65 -14.10 -2.81
CA LEU A 138 14.73 -14.25 -1.36
C LEU A 138 15.66 -13.22 -0.72
N ALA A 139 16.38 -12.44 -1.53
CA ALA A 139 17.24 -11.37 -1.05
C ALA A 139 16.42 -10.23 -0.40
N PRO A 140 16.87 -9.65 0.72
CA PRO A 140 16.23 -8.47 1.30
C PRO A 140 16.26 -7.24 0.38
N PRO A 141 15.19 -6.42 0.34
CA PRO A 141 13.90 -6.65 0.98
C PRO A 141 13.08 -7.74 0.26
N LEU A 142 12.74 -8.80 0.99
CA LEU A 142 11.98 -9.93 0.46
C LEU A 142 10.51 -9.54 0.37
N ASN A 143 10.00 -9.37 -0.85
CA ASN A 143 8.58 -9.09 -1.08
C ASN A 143 7.80 -10.38 -1.33
N VAL A 144 6.84 -10.67 -0.45
CA VAL A 144 6.14 -11.97 -0.48
C VAL A 144 5.25 -12.14 -1.71
N LEU A 145 4.74 -11.03 -2.28
CA LEU A 145 3.92 -11.09 -3.50
C LEU A 145 4.78 -11.38 -4.74
N ARG A 146 6.00 -10.82 -4.80
CA ARG A 146 6.97 -11.14 -5.85
C ARG A 146 7.34 -12.63 -5.79
N VAL A 147 7.74 -13.12 -4.62
CA VAL A 147 8.08 -14.54 -4.45
C VAL A 147 6.88 -15.43 -4.81
N SER A 148 5.66 -15.04 -4.44
CA SER A 148 4.46 -15.82 -4.71
C SER A 148 4.09 -15.91 -6.20
N LEU A 149 4.18 -14.80 -6.95
CA LEU A 149 3.68 -14.72 -8.33
C LEU A 149 4.75 -14.84 -9.41
N HIS A 150 6.02 -14.76 -9.05
CA HIS A 150 7.12 -14.86 -10.02
C HIS A 150 7.25 -16.29 -10.57
N PRO A 151 7.49 -16.49 -11.88
CA PRO A 151 7.68 -17.81 -12.49
C PRO A 151 8.84 -18.61 -11.88
N GLN A 152 9.90 -17.93 -11.45
CA GLN A 152 11.04 -18.53 -10.73
C GLN A 152 10.85 -18.54 -9.20
N GLY A 153 9.65 -18.18 -8.73
CA GLY A 153 9.25 -18.24 -7.33
C GLY A 153 8.29 -19.39 -7.09
N LEU A 154 7.20 -19.12 -6.36
CA LEU A 154 6.21 -20.12 -6.01
C LEU A 154 5.10 -20.29 -7.05
N ALA A 155 5.02 -19.42 -8.07
CA ALA A 155 3.95 -19.46 -9.05
C ALA A 155 3.72 -20.85 -9.68
N PRO A 156 4.77 -21.63 -10.03
CA PRO A 156 4.59 -22.97 -10.58
C PRO A 156 4.00 -24.01 -9.63
N MET A 157 4.00 -23.74 -8.33
CA MET A 157 3.49 -24.65 -7.29
C MET A 157 2.05 -24.34 -6.89
N ILE A 158 1.48 -23.23 -7.39
CA ILE A 158 0.14 -22.78 -7.02
C ILE A 158 -0.86 -23.37 -8.02
N ALA A 159 -1.57 -24.42 -7.61
CA ALA A 159 -2.53 -25.13 -8.45
C ALA A 159 -3.61 -24.22 -9.07
N ASN A 160 -4.07 -23.21 -8.31
CA ASN A 160 -5.09 -22.25 -8.74
C ASN A 160 -4.52 -20.85 -8.99
N LEU A 161 -3.35 -20.77 -9.64
CA LEU A 161 -2.62 -19.51 -9.84
C LEU A 161 -3.47 -18.36 -10.43
N PRO A 162 -4.34 -18.55 -11.43
CA PRO A 162 -5.16 -17.46 -11.97
C PRO A 162 -6.06 -16.82 -10.91
N ALA A 163 -6.76 -17.64 -10.12
CA ALA A 163 -7.65 -17.16 -9.06
C ALA A 163 -6.85 -16.48 -7.94
N TRP A 164 -5.70 -17.05 -7.57
CA TRP A 164 -4.81 -16.44 -6.58
C TRP A 164 -4.29 -15.06 -7.04
N ARG A 165 -3.84 -14.93 -8.29
CA ARG A 165 -3.39 -13.65 -8.86
C ARG A 165 -4.47 -12.59 -8.80
N GLU A 166 -5.69 -12.93 -9.22
CA GLU A 166 -6.81 -11.99 -9.17
C GLU A 166 -7.13 -11.57 -7.73
N HIS A 167 -7.07 -12.50 -6.77
CA HIS A 167 -7.22 -12.17 -5.35
C HIS A 167 -6.17 -11.15 -4.88
N VAL A 168 -4.90 -11.36 -5.24
CA VAL A 168 -3.79 -10.45 -4.90
C VAL A 168 -4.01 -9.07 -5.55
N PHE A 169 -4.38 -9.02 -6.82
CA PHE A 169 -4.64 -7.75 -7.52
C PHE A 169 -5.82 -6.99 -6.92
N SER A 170 -6.89 -7.70 -6.56
CA SER A 170 -8.05 -7.14 -5.87
C SER A 170 -7.66 -6.56 -4.50
N ARG A 171 -6.82 -7.27 -3.73
CA ARG A 171 -6.28 -6.80 -2.44
C ARG A 171 -5.42 -5.55 -2.60
N LEU A 172 -4.48 -5.54 -3.55
CA LEU A 172 -3.63 -4.37 -3.83
C LEU A 172 -4.45 -3.17 -4.31
N THR A 173 -5.46 -3.39 -5.16
CA THR A 173 -6.34 -2.33 -5.66
C THR A 173 -7.12 -1.68 -4.52
N ARG A 174 -7.65 -2.48 -3.57
CA ARG A 174 -8.28 -1.93 -2.35
C ARG A 174 -7.30 -1.13 -1.50
N GLN A 175 -6.08 -1.62 -1.33
CA GLN A 175 -5.06 -0.91 -0.56
C GLN A 175 -4.65 0.41 -1.23
N LEU A 176 -4.56 0.44 -2.56
CA LEU A 176 -4.33 1.65 -3.35
C LEU A 176 -5.47 2.64 -3.24
N ALA A 177 -6.72 2.19 -3.25
CA ALA A 177 -7.88 3.05 -3.02
C ALA A 177 -7.80 3.75 -1.65
N ALA A 178 -7.28 3.08 -0.61
CA ALA A 178 -7.11 3.69 0.70
C ALA A 178 -5.89 4.62 0.82
N THR A 179 -4.77 4.28 0.17
CA THR A 179 -3.44 4.87 0.46
C THR A 179 -2.82 5.69 -0.67
N ALA A 180 -3.30 5.57 -1.91
CA ALA A 180 -2.70 6.18 -3.10
C ALA A 180 -1.17 5.97 -3.21
N ASP A 181 -0.65 4.89 -2.61
CA ASP A 181 0.78 4.66 -2.40
C ASP A 181 1.48 4.34 -3.73
N PRO A 182 2.43 5.19 -4.19
CA PRO A 182 3.10 4.98 -5.47
C PRO A 182 3.92 3.68 -5.51
N VAL A 183 4.41 3.19 -4.37
CA VAL A 183 5.16 1.93 -4.29
C VAL A 183 4.25 0.75 -4.60
N LEU A 184 3.03 0.76 -4.07
CA LEU A 184 2.03 -0.28 -4.36
C LEU A 184 1.52 -0.19 -5.80
N THR A 185 1.46 1.01 -6.38
CA THR A 185 1.08 1.19 -7.79
C THR A 185 2.13 0.55 -8.70
N ALA A 186 3.41 0.82 -8.43
CA ALA A 186 4.51 0.21 -9.17
C ALA A 186 4.53 -1.31 -8.99
N LEU A 187 4.33 -1.80 -7.76
CA LEU A 187 4.26 -3.23 -7.47
C LEU A 187 3.10 -3.91 -8.22
N LEU A 188 1.91 -3.32 -8.25
CA LEU A 188 0.77 -3.89 -8.99
C LEU A 188 1.05 -3.95 -10.50
N ALA A 189 1.65 -2.91 -11.07
CA ALA A 189 2.04 -2.90 -12.48
C ALA A 189 3.09 -3.98 -12.79
N GLU A 190 4.11 -4.09 -11.94
CA GLU A 190 5.14 -5.14 -12.02
C GLU A 190 4.53 -6.54 -11.97
N LEU A 191 3.69 -6.83 -10.98
CA LEU A 191 3.10 -8.16 -10.81
C LEU A 191 2.15 -8.54 -11.96
N ARG A 192 1.47 -7.56 -12.58
CA ARG A 192 0.64 -7.78 -13.77
C ARG A 192 1.46 -8.15 -15.00
N ALA A 193 2.67 -7.59 -15.12
CA ALA A 193 3.57 -7.87 -16.23
C ALA A 193 4.24 -9.25 -16.14
N LEU A 194 4.19 -9.92 -14.98
CA LEU A 194 4.74 -11.26 -14.82
C LEU A 194 3.97 -12.29 -15.67
N PRO A 195 4.65 -13.12 -16.47
CA PRO A 195 4.00 -14.11 -17.30
C PRO A 195 3.36 -15.21 -16.44
N LEU A 196 2.34 -15.88 -16.99
CA LEU A 196 1.82 -17.11 -16.40
C LEU A 196 2.74 -18.28 -16.77
N PRO A 197 3.02 -19.22 -15.85
CA PRO A 197 3.72 -20.46 -16.18
C PRO A 197 2.97 -21.27 -17.23
N ALA A 198 3.69 -21.94 -18.12
CA ALA A 198 3.12 -22.63 -19.29
C ALA A 198 2.13 -23.78 -18.96
N HIS A 199 2.14 -24.31 -17.74
CA HIS A 199 1.23 -25.38 -17.31
C HIS A 199 -0.12 -24.87 -16.80
N VAL A 200 -0.29 -23.55 -16.67
CA VAL A 200 -1.56 -22.96 -16.26
C VAL A 200 -2.42 -22.76 -17.51
N ALA A 201 -3.37 -23.67 -17.72
CA ALA A 201 -4.35 -23.52 -18.79
C ALA A 201 -5.11 -22.18 -18.63
N PRO A 202 -5.41 -21.46 -19.72
CA PRO A 202 -6.34 -20.35 -19.65
C PRO A 202 -7.67 -20.86 -19.09
N VAL A 203 -8.27 -20.09 -18.17
CA VAL A 203 -9.63 -20.37 -17.71
C VAL A 203 -10.53 -20.15 -18.93
N ASP A 204 -11.07 -21.22 -19.50
CA ASP A 204 -12.13 -21.13 -20.50
C ASP A 204 -13.32 -20.41 -19.86
N THR A 205 -13.52 -19.15 -20.22
CA THR A 205 -14.76 -18.43 -19.95
C THR A 205 -15.80 -18.87 -20.97
N THR A 206 -16.27 -20.12 -20.85
CA THR A 206 -17.47 -20.61 -21.54
C THR A 206 -18.28 -21.43 -20.54
N ASP A 207 -19.17 -20.75 -19.82
CA ASP A 207 -20.48 -21.27 -19.40
C ASP A 207 -21.27 -20.13 -18.73
N GLY A 208 -22.51 -19.82 -19.08
CA GLY A 208 -23.44 -20.52 -19.95
C GLY A 208 -24.52 -19.58 -20.49
N THR A 209 -24.85 -19.80 -21.75
CA THR A 209 -26.14 -19.39 -22.32
C THR A 209 -27.15 -20.46 -21.89
N PRO A 210 -28.24 -20.13 -21.16
CA PRO A 210 -29.31 -21.10 -20.99
C PRO A 210 -30.10 -21.17 -22.31
N ALA A 211 -30.08 -22.33 -22.94
CA ALA A 211 -31.06 -22.73 -23.95
C ALA A 211 -32.10 -23.62 -23.27
N ASP A 212 -33.27 -23.04 -23.03
CA ASP A 212 -34.63 -23.58 -23.24
C ASP A 212 -35.66 -22.81 -22.40
#